data_AF-A0A7Y3DSC1-F1
#
_entry.id   AF-A0A7Y3DSC1-F1
#
_cell.length_a   1.000
_cell.length_b   1.000
_cell.length_c   1.000
_cell.angle_alpha   90.00
_cell.angle_beta   90.00
_cell.angle_gamma   90.00
#
_symmetry.space_group_name_H-M   'P 1'
#
loop_
_entity.id
_entity.type
_entity.pdbx_description
1 polymer ?
#
loop_
_entity_poly.entity_id
_entity_poly.type
_entity_poly.pdbx_seq_one_letter_code
_entity_poly.pdbx_strand_id
1 'polypeptide(L)'
;MTNEELILERLDRIEAQLAPISHTASGISELREDLIPLSGQAFRLLSRELEDVESGFQLEDLLTLLKRTLRSVKHIIFSLEQLENIVDFVTTIEPLLKSAVPQVINYLDDLEQKGVLRIINATLDVRAKVASAYTAEDVDQIGDGAVALLGLTKKLSDPQSVEFLEKLAGLPSKVDLADAKPIGPFGMLGALSSKEARQGLGVLMQLTKAMGSLKNGGNSTRADQSEPIA
;
A
#
# COMPACT_ATOMS: atom_id res chain seq x y z
N MET A 1 32.21 -63.75 30.69
CA MET A 1 33.22 -62.67 30.68
C MET A 1 33.29 -62.08 32.07
N THR A 2 34.47 -62.06 32.67
CA THR A 2 34.70 -61.43 33.97
C THR A 2 34.73 -59.90 33.79
N ASN A 3 34.47 -59.14 34.86
CA ASN A 3 34.44 -57.68 34.79
C ASN A 3 35.77 -57.08 34.28
N GLU A 4 36.88 -57.79 34.49
CA GLU A 4 38.22 -57.39 34.03
C GLU A 4 38.34 -57.45 32.50
N GLU A 5 37.79 -58.48 31.85
CA GLU A 5 37.78 -58.60 30.39
C GLU A 5 36.94 -57.49 29.74
N LEU A 6 35.80 -57.16 30.34
CA LEU A 6 34.93 -56.06 29.89
C LEU A 6 35.59 -54.68 30.06
N ILE A 7 36.40 -54.48 31.11
CA ILE A 7 37.14 -53.24 31.32
C ILE A 7 38.26 -53.09 30.28
N LEU A 8 38.99 -54.17 30.00
CA LEU A 8 40.05 -54.17 28.98
C LEU A 8 39.50 -53.90 27.58
N GLU A 9 38.40 -54.54 27.20
CA GLU A 9 37.74 -54.30 25.91
C GLU A 9 37.23 -52.85 25.78
N ARG A 10 36.71 -52.26 26.86
CA ARG A 10 36.31 -50.85 26.89
C ARG A 10 37.53 -49.93 26.73
N LEU A 11 38.64 -50.27 27.36
CA LEU A 11 39.87 -49.49 27.31
C LEU A 11 40.47 -49.51 25.89
N ASP A 12 40.57 -50.69 25.27
CA ASP A 12 41.03 -50.86 23.89
C ASP A 12 40.15 -50.09 22.90
N ARG A 13 38.83 -50.07 23.11
CA ARG A 13 37.91 -49.30 22.27
C ARG A 13 38.07 -47.80 22.43
N ILE A 14 38.35 -47.32 23.65
CA ILE A 14 38.62 -45.91 23.92
C ILE A 14 39.97 -45.52 23.32
N GLU A 15 40.99 -46.38 23.39
CA GLU A 15 42.30 -46.16 22.78
C GLU A 15 42.22 -46.12 21.25
N ALA A 16 41.45 -47.02 20.63
CA ALA A 16 41.18 -47.00 19.19
C ALA A 16 40.43 -45.73 18.74
N GLN A 17 39.54 -45.18 19.58
CA GLN A 17 38.85 -43.91 19.33
C GLN A 17 39.74 -42.68 19.60
N LEU A 18 40.75 -42.80 20.47
CA LEU A 18 41.71 -41.73 20.79
C LEU A 18 42.92 -41.70 19.86
N ALA A 19 43.23 -42.79 19.14
CA ALA A 19 44.31 -42.85 18.15
C ALA A 19 44.26 -41.74 17.08
N PRO A 20 43.11 -41.41 16.44
CA PRO A 20 43.04 -40.28 15.50
C PRO A 20 43.16 -38.90 16.17
N ILE A 21 42.78 -38.78 17.45
CA ILE A 21 42.96 -37.55 18.24
C ILE A 21 44.43 -37.36 18.59
N SER A 22 45.14 -38.45 18.90
CA SER A 22 46.59 -38.46 19.10
C SER A 22 47.36 -38.02 17.85
N HIS A 23 46.95 -38.50 16.66
CA HIS A 23 47.53 -38.03 15.39
C HIS A 23 47.31 -36.53 15.14
N THR A 24 46.17 -35.98 15.55
CA THR A 24 45.91 -34.53 15.46
C THR A 24 46.78 -33.75 16.45
N ALA A 25 47.02 -34.28 17.65
CA ALA A 25 47.93 -33.69 18.62
C ALA A 25 49.40 -33.74 18.16
N SER A 26 49.81 -34.81 17.49
CA SER A 26 51.15 -34.91 16.87
C SER A 26 51.33 -33.88 15.75
N GLY A 27 50.33 -33.63 14.92
CA GLY A 27 50.40 -32.59 13.88
C GLY A 27 50.55 -31.17 14.44
N ILE A 28 49.97 -30.89 15.61
CA ILE A 28 50.19 -29.61 16.34
C ILE A 28 51.60 -29.56 16.93
N SER A 29 52.14 -30.69 17.40
CA SER A 29 53.51 -30.78 17.90
C SER A 29 54.54 -30.61 16.79
N GLU A 30 54.33 -31.23 15.63
CA GLU A 30 55.17 -31.06 14.43
C GLU A 30 55.08 -29.63 13.90
N LEU A 31 53.88 -29.04 13.80
CA LEU A 31 53.72 -27.64 13.44
C LEU A 31 54.46 -26.71 14.41
N ARG A 32 54.45 -27.02 15.71
CA ARG A 32 55.21 -26.30 16.73
C ARG A 32 56.72 -26.48 16.53
N GLU A 33 57.17 -27.69 16.25
CA GLU A 33 58.57 -28.05 16.06
C GLU A 33 59.16 -27.43 14.78
N ASP A 34 58.34 -27.33 13.72
CA ASP A 34 58.65 -26.64 12.47
C ASP A 34 58.57 -25.11 12.60
N LEU A 35 57.64 -24.58 13.41
CA LEU A 35 57.51 -23.14 13.68
C LEU A 35 58.65 -22.59 14.56
N ILE A 36 59.20 -23.39 15.47
CA ILE A 36 60.27 -22.96 16.38
C ILE A 36 61.50 -22.40 15.62
N PRO A 37 62.10 -23.09 14.63
CA PRO A 37 63.23 -22.57 13.87
C PRO A 37 62.84 -21.49 12.84
N LEU A 38 61.62 -21.55 12.28
CA LEU A 38 61.09 -20.56 11.34
C LEU A 38 60.78 -19.22 12.03
N SER A 39 60.46 -19.22 13.32
CA SER A 39 60.11 -18.00 14.06
C SER A 39 61.20 -16.93 14.00
N GLY A 40 62.48 -17.32 14.16
CA GLY A 40 63.59 -16.37 14.16
C GLY A 40 63.92 -15.82 12.76
N GLN A 41 63.72 -16.60 11.70
CA GLN A 41 63.97 -16.17 10.32
C GLN A 41 62.79 -15.37 9.76
N ALA A 42 61.56 -15.82 9.99
CA ALA A 42 60.34 -15.13 9.62
C ALA A 42 60.24 -13.77 10.32
N PHE A 43 60.63 -13.66 11.59
CA PHE A 43 60.64 -12.38 12.31
C PHE A 43 61.63 -11.38 11.71
N ARG A 44 62.81 -11.83 11.27
CA ARG A 44 63.80 -10.97 10.58
C ARG A 44 63.32 -10.57 9.19
N LEU A 45 62.68 -11.48 8.46
CA LEU A 45 62.18 -11.23 7.11
C LEU A 45 60.98 -10.27 7.14
N LEU A 46 60.05 -10.47 8.08
CA LEU A 46 58.98 -9.52 8.37
C LEU A 46 59.56 -8.17 8.77
N SER A 47 60.52 -8.11 9.69
CA SER A 47 61.11 -6.84 10.11
C SER A 47 61.78 -6.07 8.97
N ARG A 48 62.35 -6.76 7.98
CA ARG A 48 62.96 -6.16 6.79
C ARG A 48 61.93 -5.69 5.78
N GLU A 49 60.88 -6.47 5.55
CA GLU A 49 59.78 -6.09 4.65
C GLU A 49 58.93 -4.96 5.26
N LEU A 50 58.86 -4.90 6.58
CA LEU A 50 58.19 -3.86 7.37
C LEU A 50 59.01 -2.56 7.43
N GLU A 51 60.32 -2.63 7.24
CA GLU A 51 61.21 -1.46 7.12
C GLU A 51 60.93 -0.69 5.82
N ASP A 52 60.45 -1.37 4.77
CA ASP A 52 60.00 -0.78 3.50
C ASP A 52 58.57 -0.19 3.57
N VAL A 53 57.80 -0.48 4.63
CA VAL A 53 56.43 0.06 4.85
C VAL A 53 56.54 1.36 5.66
N GLU A 54 56.68 2.46 4.92
CA GLU A 54 56.76 3.87 5.33
C GLU A 54 56.29 4.20 6.78
N SER A 55 57.24 4.70 7.61
CA SER A 55 57.21 5.46 8.89
C SER A 55 56.11 5.28 9.97
N GLY A 56 54.97 4.68 9.68
CA GLY A 56 53.80 4.59 10.57
C GLY A 56 53.49 3.18 11.07
N PHE A 57 54.28 2.18 10.70
CA PHE A 57 54.03 0.79 11.06
C PHE A 57 55.01 0.33 12.15
N GLN A 58 54.53 0.20 13.40
CA GLN A 58 55.31 -0.38 14.49
C GLN A 58 54.96 -1.85 14.69
N LEU A 59 55.94 -2.64 15.11
CA LEU A 59 55.73 -4.07 15.40
C LEU A 59 54.75 -4.27 16.58
N GLU A 60 54.70 -3.31 17.51
CA GLU A 60 53.67 -3.21 18.55
C GLU A 60 52.24 -3.04 17.98
N ASP A 61 52.07 -2.34 16.87
CA ASP A 61 50.74 -2.14 16.24
C ASP A 61 50.22 -3.45 15.66
N LEU A 62 51.10 -4.25 15.05
CA LEU A 62 50.76 -5.59 14.56
C LEU A 62 50.37 -6.54 15.70
N LEU A 63 51.10 -6.49 16.83
CA LEU A 63 50.73 -7.26 18.03
C LEU A 63 49.41 -6.77 18.65
N THR A 64 49.13 -5.46 18.57
CA THR A 64 47.88 -4.86 19.05
C THR A 64 46.71 -5.24 18.16
N LEU A 65 46.88 -5.22 16.84
CA LEU A 65 45.90 -5.73 15.88
C LEU A 65 45.64 -7.21 16.09
N LEU A 66 46.68 -8.04 16.26
CA LEU A 66 46.52 -9.46 16.55
C LEU A 66 45.72 -9.69 17.84
N LYS A 67 46.05 -8.98 18.92
CA LYS A 67 45.29 -9.05 20.18
C LYS A 67 43.85 -8.58 20.01
N ARG A 68 43.62 -7.55 19.19
CA ARG A 68 42.28 -7.01 18.91
C ARG A 68 41.45 -7.99 18.08
N THR A 69 42.04 -8.61 17.08
CA THR A 69 41.43 -9.69 16.29
C THR A 69 41.08 -10.88 17.18
N LEU A 70 42.02 -11.36 18.02
CA LEU A 70 41.78 -12.44 18.97
C LEU A 70 40.65 -12.11 19.97
N ARG A 71 40.57 -10.85 20.42
CA ARG A 71 39.46 -10.38 21.27
C ARG A 71 38.13 -10.30 20.51
N SER A 72 38.19 -9.96 19.22
CA SER A 72 37.04 -9.88 18.32
C SER A 72 36.62 -11.21 17.71
N VAL A 73 37.35 -12.31 17.93
CA VAL A 73 36.98 -13.67 17.45
C VAL A 73 35.55 -14.02 17.86
N LYS A 74 35.10 -13.63 19.06
CA LYS A 74 33.72 -13.83 19.50
C LYS A 74 32.69 -13.11 18.60
N HIS A 75 33.00 -11.91 18.12
CA HIS A 75 32.14 -11.18 17.20
C HIS A 75 32.15 -11.78 15.79
N ILE A 76 33.28 -12.33 15.36
CA ILE A 76 33.39 -13.05 14.09
C ILE A 76 32.56 -14.34 14.15
N ILE A 77 32.72 -15.13 15.21
CA ILE A 77 31.92 -16.35 15.45
C ILE A 77 30.43 -16.00 15.47
N PHE A 78 30.03 -14.99 16.24
CA PHE A 78 28.64 -14.53 16.26
C PHE A 78 28.14 -14.12 14.87
N SER A 79 28.95 -13.42 14.07
CA SER A 79 28.54 -13.02 12.72
C SER A 79 28.39 -14.22 11.79
N LEU A 80 29.24 -15.24 11.92
CA LEU A 80 29.14 -16.49 11.18
C LEU A 80 27.88 -17.29 11.57
N GLU A 81 27.57 -17.38 12.87
CA GLU A 81 26.32 -17.97 13.37
C GLU A 81 25.09 -17.21 12.84
N GLN A 82 25.15 -15.89 12.74
CA GLN A 82 24.07 -15.09 12.16
C GLN A 82 23.93 -15.30 10.65
N LEU A 83 25.03 -15.52 9.92
CA LEU A 83 24.98 -15.90 8.51
C LEU A 83 24.36 -17.28 8.33
N GLU A 84 24.65 -18.25 9.20
CA GLU A 84 24.00 -19.56 9.21
C GLU A 84 22.49 -19.42 9.42
N ASN A 85 22.06 -18.61 10.40
CA ASN A 85 20.64 -18.31 10.62
C ASN A 85 19.96 -17.66 9.40
N ILE A 86 20.66 -16.79 8.67
CA ILE A 86 20.15 -16.17 7.43
C ILE A 86 20.03 -17.21 6.32
N VAL A 87 21.02 -18.08 6.16
CA VAL A 87 21.00 -19.16 5.17
C VAL A 87 19.84 -20.11 5.45
N ASP A 88 19.62 -20.48 6.72
CA ASP A 88 18.48 -21.31 7.14
C ASP A 88 17.14 -20.64 6.86
N PHE A 89 17.04 -19.34 7.14
CA PHE A 89 15.85 -18.54 6.82
C PHE A 89 15.58 -18.49 5.31
N VAL A 90 16.61 -18.21 4.50
CA VAL A 90 16.49 -18.20 3.03
C VAL A 90 16.09 -19.57 2.51
N THR A 91 16.71 -20.64 3.00
CA THR A 91 16.38 -22.02 2.63
C THR A 91 14.95 -22.39 3.02
N THR A 92 14.46 -21.87 4.14
CA THR A 92 13.09 -22.08 4.61
C THR A 92 12.06 -21.36 3.73
N ILE A 93 12.34 -20.13 3.29
CA ILE A 93 11.40 -19.33 2.49
C ILE A 93 11.57 -19.59 0.99
N GLU A 94 12.71 -20.10 0.53
CA GLU A 94 12.97 -20.38 -0.88
C GLU A 94 11.84 -21.16 -1.57
N PRO A 95 11.27 -22.24 -1.00
CA PRO A 95 10.13 -22.94 -1.60
C PRO A 95 8.88 -22.07 -1.70
N LEU A 96 8.63 -21.23 -0.68
CA LEU A 96 7.52 -20.28 -0.68
C LEU A 96 7.70 -19.22 -1.76
N LEU A 97 8.91 -18.67 -1.93
CA LEU A 97 9.20 -17.71 -3.01
C LEU A 97 9.07 -18.36 -4.37
N LYS A 98 9.61 -19.57 -4.56
CA LYS A 98 9.49 -20.33 -5.82
C LYS A 98 8.04 -20.61 -6.21
N SER A 99 7.14 -20.71 -5.24
CA SER A 99 5.69 -20.89 -5.47
C SER A 99 4.95 -19.55 -5.62
N ALA A 100 5.24 -18.57 -4.76
CA ALA A 100 4.52 -17.30 -4.67
C ALA A 100 4.91 -16.32 -5.77
N VAL A 101 6.20 -16.24 -6.14
CA VAL A 101 6.66 -15.29 -7.18
C VAL A 101 5.97 -15.57 -8.52
N PRO A 102 5.90 -16.81 -9.04
CA PRO A 102 5.14 -17.07 -10.26
C PRO A 102 3.65 -16.74 -10.15
N GLN A 103 3.02 -16.98 -8.99
CA GLN A 103 1.60 -16.64 -8.78
C GLN A 103 1.38 -15.13 -8.79
N VAL A 104 2.26 -14.36 -8.15
CA VAL A 104 2.21 -12.89 -8.18
C VAL A 104 2.43 -12.38 -9.59
N ILE A 105 3.40 -12.93 -10.33
CA ILE A 105 3.64 -12.56 -11.74
C ILE A 105 2.39 -12.85 -12.57
N ASN A 106 1.83 -14.06 -12.51
CA ASN A 106 0.62 -14.42 -13.25
C ASN A 106 -0.58 -13.53 -12.87
N TYR A 107 -0.72 -13.19 -11.60
CA TYR A 107 -1.78 -12.29 -11.13
C TYR A 107 -1.58 -10.87 -11.68
N LEU A 108 -0.36 -10.33 -11.63
CA LEU A 108 -0.03 -9.02 -12.18
C LEU A 108 -0.20 -9.00 -13.71
N ASP A 109 0.20 -10.06 -14.41
CA ASP A 109 -0.01 -10.23 -15.85
C ASP A 109 -1.50 -10.27 -16.20
N ASP A 110 -2.32 -10.99 -15.44
CA ASP A 110 -3.79 -11.02 -15.62
C ASP A 110 -4.41 -9.62 -15.39
N LEU A 111 -3.95 -8.91 -14.36
CA LEU A 111 -4.35 -7.52 -14.11
C LEU A 111 -3.91 -6.59 -15.25
N GLU A 112 -2.72 -6.78 -15.81
CA GLU A 112 -2.22 -6.01 -16.96
C GLU A 112 -3.03 -6.31 -18.23
N GLN A 113 -3.30 -7.58 -18.51
CA GLN A 113 -4.09 -8.03 -19.67
C GLN A 113 -5.53 -7.50 -19.59
N LYS A 114 -6.12 -7.49 -18.40
CA LYS A 114 -7.43 -6.87 -18.12
C LYS A 114 -7.38 -5.34 -18.11
N GLY A 115 -6.20 -4.74 -18.23
CA GLY A 115 -5.99 -3.29 -18.24
C GLY A 115 -6.19 -2.62 -16.88
N VAL A 116 -6.29 -3.38 -15.80
CA VAL A 116 -6.53 -2.86 -14.44
C VAL A 116 -5.38 -1.95 -14.00
N LEU A 117 -4.13 -2.36 -14.23
CA LEU A 117 -2.95 -1.52 -13.91
C LEU A 117 -2.96 -0.20 -14.69
N ARG A 118 -3.41 -0.22 -15.95
CA ARG A 118 -3.54 0.98 -16.78
C ARG A 118 -4.60 1.94 -16.24
N ILE A 119 -5.73 1.41 -15.77
CA ILE A 119 -6.80 2.19 -15.13
C ILE A 119 -6.30 2.79 -13.80
N ILE A 120 -5.59 2.01 -12.98
CA ILE A 120 -5.00 2.50 -11.72
C ILE A 120 -4.04 3.65 -12.01
N ASN A 121 -3.11 3.49 -12.95
CA ASN A 121 -2.15 4.53 -13.33
C ASN A 121 -2.86 5.77 -13.89
N ALA A 122 -3.86 5.61 -14.75
CA ALA A 122 -4.66 6.73 -15.26
C ALA A 122 -5.40 7.45 -14.13
N THR A 123 -5.94 6.70 -13.16
CA THR A 123 -6.63 7.28 -12.00
C THR A 123 -5.66 8.04 -11.09
N LEU A 124 -4.45 7.52 -10.87
CA LEU A 124 -3.40 8.22 -10.14
C LEU A 124 -2.96 9.50 -10.86
N ASP A 125 -2.84 9.47 -12.19
CA ASP A 125 -2.50 10.64 -13.00
C ASP A 125 -3.62 11.70 -12.95
N VAL A 126 -4.88 11.29 -13.03
CA VAL A 126 -6.03 12.18 -12.81
C VAL A 126 -5.97 12.80 -11.41
N ARG A 127 -5.70 12.00 -10.37
CA ARG A 127 -5.54 12.51 -8.99
C ARG A 127 -4.38 13.50 -8.87
N ALA A 128 -3.26 13.25 -9.53
CA ALA A 128 -2.11 14.16 -9.54
C ALA A 128 -2.44 15.48 -10.27
N LYS A 129 -3.14 15.42 -11.41
CA LYS A 129 -3.65 16.60 -12.14
C LYS A 129 -4.64 17.40 -11.31
N VAL A 130 -5.55 16.72 -10.61
CA VAL A 130 -6.50 17.36 -9.69
C VAL A 130 -5.75 18.04 -8.54
N ALA A 131 -4.82 17.35 -7.88
CA ALA A 131 -4.05 17.90 -6.76
C ALA A 131 -3.11 19.05 -7.15
N SER A 132 -2.71 19.15 -8.43
CA SER A 132 -1.90 20.26 -8.93
C SER A 132 -2.72 21.45 -9.42
N ALA A 133 -3.96 21.22 -9.87
CA ALA A 133 -4.85 22.27 -10.37
C ALA A 133 -5.79 22.84 -9.30
N TYR A 134 -6.08 22.07 -8.25
CA TYR A 134 -7.11 22.37 -7.26
C TYR A 134 -6.57 22.14 -5.84
N THR A 135 -7.01 22.98 -4.91
CA THR A 135 -6.72 22.79 -3.49
C THR A 135 -7.63 21.71 -2.89
N ALA A 136 -7.33 21.24 -1.66
CA ALA A 136 -8.19 20.28 -0.98
C ALA A 136 -9.63 20.79 -0.82
N GLU A 137 -9.79 22.07 -0.49
CA GLU A 137 -11.09 22.75 -0.39
C GLU A 137 -11.85 22.75 -1.73
N ASP A 138 -11.15 22.98 -2.84
CA ASP A 138 -11.77 23.00 -4.18
C ASP A 138 -12.26 21.60 -4.58
N VAL A 139 -11.51 20.55 -4.22
CA VAL A 139 -11.90 19.16 -4.49
C VAL A 139 -13.14 18.76 -3.69
N ASP A 140 -13.24 19.18 -2.42
CA ASP A 140 -14.43 18.96 -1.59
C ASP A 140 -15.65 19.69 -2.16
N GLN A 141 -15.51 20.95 -2.59
CA GLN A 141 -16.61 21.68 -3.23
C GLN A 141 -17.06 21.04 -4.56
N ILE A 142 -16.12 20.55 -5.36
CA ILE A 142 -16.43 19.81 -6.60
C ILE A 142 -17.16 18.50 -6.24
N GLY A 143 -16.73 17.79 -5.20
CA GLY A 143 -17.37 16.60 -4.68
C GLY A 143 -18.82 16.85 -4.26
N ASP A 144 -19.05 17.88 -3.46
CA ASP A 144 -20.39 18.31 -3.03
C ASP A 144 -21.28 18.68 -4.23
N GLY A 145 -20.72 19.38 -5.22
CA GLY A 145 -21.40 19.70 -6.47
C GLY A 145 -21.80 18.45 -7.26
N ALA A 146 -20.90 17.46 -7.35
CA ALA A 146 -21.18 16.18 -8.02
C ALA A 146 -22.28 15.38 -7.31
N VAL A 147 -22.27 15.34 -5.97
CA VAL A 147 -23.32 14.71 -5.16
C VAL A 147 -24.65 15.44 -5.35
N ALA A 148 -24.64 16.77 -5.39
CA ALA A 148 -25.85 17.56 -5.67
C ALA A 148 -26.43 17.25 -7.06
N LEU A 149 -25.58 17.15 -8.09
CA LEU A 149 -26.00 16.77 -9.45
C LEU A 149 -26.57 15.34 -9.52
N LEU A 150 -25.96 14.38 -8.81
CA LEU A 150 -26.51 13.03 -8.69
C LEU A 150 -27.85 13.03 -7.96
N GLY A 151 -27.98 13.84 -6.90
CA GLY A 151 -29.24 14.04 -6.18
C GLY A 151 -30.33 14.66 -7.05
N LEU A 152 -29.99 15.63 -7.91
CA LEU A 152 -30.89 16.20 -8.90
C LEU A 152 -31.29 15.17 -9.95
N THR A 153 -30.34 14.39 -10.45
CA THR A 153 -30.60 13.31 -11.41
C THR A 153 -31.60 12.32 -10.83
N LYS A 154 -31.40 11.89 -9.58
CA LYS A 154 -32.33 11.02 -8.86
C LYS A 154 -33.73 11.64 -8.73
N LYS A 155 -33.82 12.92 -8.34
CA LYS A 155 -35.10 13.64 -8.21
C LYS A 155 -35.83 13.83 -9.54
N LEU A 156 -35.09 14.00 -10.63
CA LEU A 156 -35.66 14.10 -11.98
C LEU A 156 -36.12 12.73 -12.49
N SER A 157 -35.48 11.65 -12.04
CA SER A 157 -35.89 10.26 -12.30
C SER A 157 -37.02 9.75 -11.39
N ASP A 158 -37.46 10.53 -10.39
CA ASP A 158 -38.61 10.14 -9.57
C ASP A 158 -39.88 10.07 -10.43
N PRO A 159 -40.77 9.07 -10.21
CA PRO A 159 -41.95 8.85 -11.06
C PRO A 159 -42.83 10.09 -11.27
N GLN A 160 -42.98 10.92 -10.25
CA GLN A 160 -43.77 12.16 -10.32
C GLN A 160 -43.12 13.21 -11.22
N SER A 161 -41.80 13.35 -11.17
CA SER A 161 -41.03 14.28 -12.00
C SER A 161 -41.04 13.83 -13.46
N VAL A 162 -40.85 12.53 -13.70
CA VAL A 162 -40.92 11.93 -15.04
C VAL A 162 -42.31 12.13 -15.63
N GLU A 163 -43.38 11.81 -14.89
CA GLU A 163 -44.76 11.98 -15.36
C GLU A 163 -45.09 13.45 -15.69
N PHE A 164 -44.60 14.39 -14.88
CA PHE A 164 -44.77 15.82 -15.15
C PHE A 164 -44.02 16.25 -16.42
N LEU A 165 -42.76 15.82 -16.57
CA LEU A 165 -41.94 16.12 -17.74
C LEU A 165 -42.51 15.49 -19.03
N GLU A 166 -43.02 14.27 -18.98
CA GLU A 166 -43.70 13.62 -20.11
C GLU A 166 -44.98 14.38 -20.51
N LYS A 167 -45.79 14.80 -19.53
CA LYS A 167 -46.99 15.60 -19.78
C LYS A 167 -46.67 16.93 -20.45
N LEU A 168 -45.58 17.60 -20.03
CA LEU A 168 -45.10 18.84 -20.64
C LEU A 168 -44.53 18.60 -22.04
N ALA A 169 -43.69 17.58 -22.23
CA ALA A 169 -43.09 17.23 -23.51
C ALA A 169 -44.13 16.81 -24.56
N GLY A 170 -45.27 16.27 -24.13
CA GLY A 170 -46.41 15.95 -24.99
C GLY A 170 -47.32 17.12 -25.35
N LEU A 171 -47.11 18.33 -24.80
CA LEU A 171 -47.94 19.51 -25.11
C LEU A 171 -47.81 20.00 -26.55
N PRO A 172 -46.60 20.12 -27.16
CA PRO A 172 -46.47 20.60 -28.54
C PRO A 172 -47.19 19.71 -29.55
N SER A 173 -47.23 18.39 -29.34
CA SER A 173 -47.96 17.46 -30.21
C SER A 173 -49.48 17.56 -30.09
N LYS A 174 -49.99 18.24 -29.06
CA LYS A 174 -51.42 18.44 -28.78
C LYS A 174 -51.88 19.86 -29.06
N VAL A 175 -50.96 20.78 -29.35
CA VAL A 175 -51.24 22.18 -29.63
C VAL A 175 -50.79 22.45 -31.05
N ASP A 176 -51.75 22.60 -31.96
CA ASP A 176 -51.44 22.96 -33.33
C ASP A 176 -51.14 24.46 -33.42
N LEU A 177 -49.87 24.79 -33.20
CA LEU A 177 -49.38 26.17 -33.19
C LEU A 177 -49.47 26.84 -34.57
N ALA A 178 -49.61 26.05 -35.64
CA ALA A 178 -49.76 26.56 -37.02
C ALA A 178 -51.17 27.14 -37.28
N ASP A 179 -52.19 26.66 -36.55
CA ASP A 179 -53.60 27.06 -36.72
C ASP A 179 -54.09 28.03 -35.63
N ALA A 180 -53.18 28.61 -34.84
CA ALA A 180 -53.51 29.55 -33.77
C ALA A 180 -54.08 30.87 -34.34
N LYS A 181 -55.42 30.96 -34.42
CA LYS A 181 -56.11 32.17 -34.89
C LYS A 181 -55.96 33.33 -33.89
N PRO A 182 -55.68 34.56 -34.37
CA PRO A 182 -55.65 35.73 -33.50
C PRO A 182 -57.03 35.97 -32.87
N ILE A 183 -57.08 35.99 -31.54
CA ILE A 183 -58.28 36.28 -30.75
C ILE A 183 -58.30 37.76 -30.36
N GLY A 184 -59.41 38.45 -30.66
CA GLY A 184 -59.59 39.86 -30.29
C GLY A 184 -59.79 40.06 -28.77
N PRO A 185 -59.80 41.31 -28.27
CA PRO A 185 -59.89 41.63 -26.84
C PRO A 185 -61.09 40.99 -26.12
N PHE A 186 -62.26 40.98 -26.75
CA PHE A 186 -63.46 40.29 -26.24
C PHE A 186 -63.37 38.76 -26.36
N GLY A 187 -62.68 38.27 -27.40
CA GLY A 187 -62.39 36.84 -27.59
C GLY A 187 -61.42 36.29 -26.55
N MET A 188 -60.46 37.09 -26.09
CA MET A 188 -59.58 36.73 -24.98
C MET A 188 -60.34 36.56 -23.66
N LEU A 189 -61.27 37.48 -23.35
CA LEU A 189 -62.13 37.36 -22.16
C LEU A 189 -63.01 36.11 -22.23
N GLY A 190 -63.56 35.79 -23.40
CA GLY A 190 -64.31 34.56 -23.65
C GLY A 190 -63.43 33.30 -23.55
N ALA A 191 -62.22 33.32 -24.12
CA ALA A 191 -61.30 32.19 -24.12
C ALA A 191 -60.81 31.85 -22.69
N LEU A 192 -60.54 32.87 -21.87
CA LEU A 192 -60.21 32.71 -20.45
C LEU A 192 -61.41 32.23 -19.60
N SER A 193 -62.63 32.31 -20.12
CA SER A 193 -63.83 31.80 -19.46
C SER A 193 -64.07 30.30 -19.68
N SER A 194 -63.35 29.67 -20.62
CA SER A 194 -63.43 28.22 -20.86
C SER A 194 -62.98 27.41 -19.65
N LYS A 195 -63.53 26.21 -19.50
CA LYS A 195 -63.25 25.32 -18.36
C LYS A 195 -61.77 24.93 -18.34
N GLU A 196 -61.19 24.69 -19.51
CA GLU A 196 -59.80 24.30 -19.74
C GLU A 196 -58.84 25.46 -19.41
N ALA A 197 -59.15 26.69 -19.85
CA ALA A 197 -58.33 27.86 -19.51
C ALA A 197 -58.38 28.18 -18.01
N ARG A 198 -59.55 28.05 -17.37
CA ARG A 198 -59.68 28.21 -15.91
C ARG A 198 -58.92 27.14 -15.14
N GLN A 199 -58.91 25.89 -15.60
CA GLN A 199 -58.11 24.81 -15.01
C GLN A 199 -56.61 25.08 -15.17
N GLY A 200 -56.16 25.50 -16.36
CA GLY A 200 -54.77 25.88 -16.62
C GLY A 200 -54.31 27.05 -15.74
N LEU A 201 -55.11 28.10 -15.62
CA LEU A 201 -54.86 29.22 -14.70
C LEU A 201 -54.82 28.75 -13.24
N GLY A 202 -55.68 27.81 -12.85
CA GLY A 202 -55.66 27.21 -11.52
C GLY A 202 -54.35 26.45 -11.22
N VAL A 203 -53.86 25.67 -12.19
CA VAL A 203 -52.55 24.99 -12.10
C VAL A 203 -51.42 26.00 -12.02
N LEU A 204 -51.42 27.04 -12.86
CA LEU A 204 -50.43 28.12 -12.82
C LEU A 204 -50.43 28.85 -11.47
N MET A 205 -51.61 29.10 -10.89
CA MET A 205 -51.75 29.73 -9.58
C MET A 205 -51.24 28.83 -8.45
N GLN A 206 -51.48 27.52 -8.52
CA GLN A 206 -50.92 26.52 -7.60
C GLN A 206 -49.39 26.48 -7.70
N LEU A 207 -48.84 26.43 -8.92
CA LEU A 207 -47.39 26.50 -9.15
C LEU A 207 -46.79 27.81 -8.61
N THR A 208 -47.46 28.94 -8.85
CA THR A 208 -47.05 30.25 -8.34
C THR A 208 -47.07 30.29 -6.81
N LYS A 209 -48.10 29.71 -6.18
CA LYS A 209 -48.20 29.58 -4.72
C LYS A 209 -47.09 28.68 -4.15
N ALA A 210 -46.80 27.57 -4.81
CA ALA A 210 -45.69 26.69 -4.44
C ALA A 210 -44.34 27.42 -4.52
N MET A 211 -44.08 28.15 -5.60
CA MET A 211 -42.89 29.00 -5.74
C MET A 211 -42.81 30.09 -4.66
N GLY A 212 -43.94 30.70 -4.29
CA GLY A 212 -44.02 31.66 -3.19
C GLY A 212 -43.72 31.02 -1.82
N SER A 213 -44.14 29.78 -1.59
CA SER A 213 -43.86 29.05 -0.36
C SER A 213 -42.39 28.66 -0.19
N LEU A 214 -41.67 28.42 -1.30
CA LEU A 214 -40.22 28.17 -1.28
C LEU A 214 -39.41 29.37 -0.77
N LYS A 215 -39.90 30.60 -1.00
CA LYS A 215 -39.27 31.83 -0.47
C LYS A 215 -39.49 32.01 1.04
N ASN A 216 -40.62 31.55 1.57
CA ASN A 216 -40.97 31.69 2.99
C ASN A 216 -40.51 30.49 3.86
N GLY A 217 -40.11 29.37 3.26
CA GLY A 217 -39.63 28.18 3.97
C GLY A 217 -38.22 28.29 4.58
N GLY A 218 -37.52 29.41 4.39
CA GLY A 218 -36.15 29.60 4.88
C GLY A 218 -36.00 30.01 6.35
N ASN A 219 -37.09 30.29 7.09
CA ASN A 219 -36.98 30.87 8.45
C ASN A 219 -37.87 30.25 9.54
N SER A 220 -38.42 29.04 9.34
CA SER A 220 -39.38 28.45 10.29
C SER A 220 -38.91 27.18 11.01
N THR A 221 -37.62 26.84 11.00
CA THR A 221 -37.10 25.60 11.62
C THR A 221 -36.02 25.82 12.68
N ARG A 222 -36.04 26.95 13.39
CA ARG A 222 -35.27 27.16 14.63
C ARG A 222 -36.17 27.69 15.75
N ALA A 223 -37.18 26.93 16.13
CA ALA A 223 -37.91 27.15 17.37
C ALA A 223 -38.68 25.89 17.78
N ASP A 224 -38.01 24.73 17.81
CA ASP A 224 -38.42 23.66 18.73
C ASP A 224 -37.24 22.73 19.03
N GLN A 225 -36.29 23.25 19.81
CA GLN A 225 -35.45 22.42 20.66
C GLN A 225 -35.48 23.05 22.04
N SER A 226 -36.57 22.80 22.76
CA SER A 226 -36.57 22.82 24.21
C SER A 226 -36.20 21.40 24.66
N GLU A 227 -35.01 21.27 25.25
CA GLU A 227 -34.47 20.13 26.01
C GLU A 227 -35.45 19.56 27.06
N PRO A 228 -35.06 18.57 27.89
CA PRO A 228 -34.28 17.34 27.70
C PRO A 228 -35.07 16.12 28.23
N ILE A 229 -34.64 14.88 27.96
CA ILE A 229 -35.05 13.74 28.80
C ILE A 229 -33.85 12.83 29.04
N ALA A 230 -33.71 12.51 30.33
CA ALA A 230 -32.66 11.78 31.05
C ALA A 230 -32.16 10.46 30.42
#